data_AF-A0A183HKZ0-F1
#
_entry.id   AF-A0A183HKZ0-F1
#
_cell.length_a   1.000
_cell.length_b   1.000
_cell.length_c   1.000
_cell.angle_alpha   90.00
_cell.angle_beta   90.00
_cell.angle_gamma   90.00
#
_symmetry.space_group_name_H-M   'P 1'
#
loop_
_entity.id
_entity.type
_entity.pdbx_description
1 polymer ?
#
loop_
_entity_poly.entity_id
_entity_poly.type
_entity_poly.pdbx_seq_one_letter_code
_entity_poly.pdbx_strand_id
1 'polypeptide(L)' 'MREGKTPTAAAEITVRAISRKYPNFFGAIVAVNKMGHFGAACHGMDSFKFCMQNQNFKKVKVMSVTCI' A
#
# COMPACT_ATOMS: atom_id res chain seq x y z
N MET A 1 -6.00 8.46 -5.80
CA MET A 1 -4.91 9.13 -6.54
C MET A 1 -5.42 10.13 -7.58
N ARG A 2 -6.53 9.86 -8.28
CA ARG A 2 -7.15 10.83 -9.22
C ARG A 2 -7.42 12.20 -8.59
N GLU A 3 -7.76 12.22 -7.31
CA GLU A 3 -8.02 13.42 -6.50
C GLU A 3 -6.75 13.98 -5.81
N GLY A 4 -5.56 13.72 -6.34
CA GLY A 4 -4.30 14.26 -5.79
C GLY A 4 -3.74 13.57 -4.54
N LYS A 5 -4.45 12.57 -3.97
CA LYS A 5 -3.94 11.77 -2.85
C LYS A 5 -2.66 11.01 -3.24
N THR A 6 -1.69 10.97 -2.31
CA THR A 6 -0.49 10.12 -2.45
C THR A 6 -0.87 8.63 -2.52
N PRO A 7 -0.02 7.77 -3.11
CA PRO A 7 -0.28 6.34 -3.18
C PRO A 7 -0.54 5.69 -1.81
N THR A 8 0.25 6.03 -0.78
CA THR A 8 0.06 5.53 0.59
C THR A 8 -1.30 5.94 1.15
N ALA A 9 -1.64 7.24 1.07
CA ALA A 9 -2.92 7.72 1.57
C ALA A 9 -4.10 7.09 0.82
N ALA A 10 -3.96 6.86 -0.49
CA ALA A 10 -4.99 6.19 -1.27
C ALA A 10 -5.16 4.72 -0.85
N ALA A 11 -4.07 3.98 -0.65
CA ALA A 11 -4.11 2.60 -0.17
C ALA A 11 -4.76 2.50 1.21
N GLU A 12 -4.39 3.39 2.14
CA GLU A 12 -4.93 3.45 3.51
C GLU A 12 -6.43 3.73 3.52
N ILE A 13 -6.90 4.70 2.71
CA ILE A 13 -8.33 4.99 2.54
C ILE A 13 -9.09 3.75 2.07
N THR A 14 -8.53 3.02 1.09
CA THR A 14 -9.18 1.81 0.57
C THR A 14 -9.22 0.69 1.61
N VAL A 15 -8.11 0.42 2.29
CA VAL A 15 -8.03 -0.58 3.37
C VAL A 15 -9.03 -0.26 4.48
N ARG A 16 -9.11 1.01 4.92
CA ARG A 16 -10.13 1.46 5.90
C ARG A 16 -11.57 1.35 5.40
N ALA A 17 -11.81 1.52 4.11
CA ALA A 17 -13.14 1.33 3.55
C ALA A 17 -13.55 -0.14 3.59
N ILE A 18 -12.61 -1.05 3.32
CA ILE A 18 -12.83 -2.49 3.38
C ILE A 18 -13.05 -2.94 4.84
N SER A 19 -12.20 -2.54 5.80
CA SER A 19 -12.36 -2.95 7.21
C SER A 19 -13.66 -2.46 7.83
N ARG A 20 -14.15 -1.28 7.44
CA ARG A 20 -15.47 -0.81 7.90
C ARG A 20 -16.61 -1.75 7.50
N LYS A 21 -16.52 -2.43 6.35
CA LYS A 21 -17.54 -3.38 5.89
C LYS A 21 -17.24 -4.81 6.33
N TYR A 22 -15.97 -5.19 6.39
CA TYR A 22 -15.49 -6.52 6.73
C TYR A 22 -14.40 -6.41 7.82
N PRO A 23 -14.78 -6.30 9.11
CA PRO A 23 -13.83 -6.01 10.20
C PRO A 23 -12.70 -7.03 10.37
N ASN A 24 -12.89 -8.27 9.90
CA ASN A 24 -11.90 -9.34 10.01
C ASN A 24 -11.21 -9.66 8.69
N PHE A 25 -11.27 -8.75 7.70
CA PHE A 25 -10.61 -9.02 6.43
C PHE A 25 -9.09 -9.06 6.61
N PHE A 26 -8.44 -9.98 5.90
CA PHE A 26 -7.00 -10.11 5.84
C PHE A 26 -6.54 -9.71 4.44
N GLY A 27 -5.77 -8.63 4.32
CA GLY A 27 -5.34 -8.18 3.00
C GLY A 27 -4.49 -6.93 2.98
N ALA A 28 -3.88 -6.67 1.83
CA ALA A 28 -3.03 -5.53 1.58
C ALA A 28 -3.25 -4.95 0.18
N ILE A 29 -2.98 -3.65 0.03
CA ILE A 29 -3.09 -2.92 -1.23
C ILE A 29 -1.76 -2.21 -1.47
N VAL A 30 -1.20 -2.40 -2.67
CA VAL A 30 -0.06 -1.64 -3.19
C VAL A 30 -0.57 -0.70 -4.28
N ALA A 31 -0.19 0.58 -4.19
CA ALA A 31 -0.57 1.61 -5.14
C ALA A 31 0.67 2.28 -5.75
N VAL A 32 0.58 2.63 -7.03
CA VAL A 32 1.61 3.39 -7.77
C VAL A 32 0.91 4.46 -8.61
N ASN A 33 1.44 5.69 -8.61
CA ASN A 33 0.92 6.77 -9.44
C ASN A 33 1.71 6.92 -10.76
N LYS A 34 1.22 7.77 -11.66
CA LYS A 34 1.86 8.03 -12.97
C LYS A 34 3.27 8.64 -12.86
N MET A 35 3.63 9.23 -11.72
CA MET A 35 4.96 9.77 -11.46
C MET A 35 5.93 8.71 -10.91
N GLY A 36 5.48 7.47 -10.73
CA GLY A 36 6.28 6.39 -10.15
C GLY A 36 6.41 6.44 -8.62
N HIS A 37 5.69 7.34 -7.94
CA HIS A 37 5.54 7.25 -6.49
C HIS A 37 4.70 6.03 -6.16
N PHE A 38 5.07 5.34 -5.09
CA PHE A 38 4.41 4.13 -4.63
C PHE A 38 4.08 4.20 -3.14
N GLY A 39 3.21 3.31 -2.69
CA GLY A 39 2.80 3.18 -1.29
C GLY A 39 1.96 1.94 -1.09
N ALA A 40 1.80 1.51 0.16
CA ALA A 40 1.00 0.36 0.50
C ALA A 40 0.30 0.53 1.85
N ALA A 41 -0.77 -0.22 2.06
CA ALA A 41 -1.46 -0.36 3.34
C ALA A 41 -2.00 -1.79 3.48
N CYS A 42 -2.20 -2.25 4.71
CA CYS A 42 -2.66 -3.60 5.00
C CYS A 42 -3.51 -3.64 6.27
N HIS A 43 -4.25 -4.72 6.45
CA HIS A 43 -5.11 -5.01 7.60
C HIS A 43 -5.14 -6.52 7.89
N GLY A 44 -5.28 -6.88 9.16
CA GLY A 44 -5.37 -8.27 9.63
C GLY A 44 -4.03 -8.99 9.82
N MET A 45 -2.89 -8.29 9.69
CA MET A 45 -1.53 -8.82 9.93
C MET A 45 -0.68 -7.75 10.62
N ASP A 46 0.48 -8.10 11.19
CA ASP A 46 1.33 -7.11 11.87
C ASP A 46 2.04 -6.18 10.86
N SER A 47 2.54 -6.77 9.78
CA SER A 47 3.24 -6.05 8.73
C SER A 47 3.07 -6.73 7.39
N PHE A 48 3.09 -5.93 6.33
CA PHE A 48 3.05 -6.40 4.96
C PHE A 48 4.35 -6.04 4.25
N LYS A 49 4.98 -7.06 3.66
CA LYS A 49 6.20 -6.90 2.85
C LYS A 49 5.87 -7.03 1.38
N PHE A 50 6.44 -6.15 0.56
CA PHE A 50 6.28 -6.18 -0.90
C PHE A 50 7.58 -5.83 -1.61
N CYS A 51 7.78 -6.42 -2.79
CA CYS A 51 8.93 -6.13 -3.63
C CYS A 51 8.64 -4.92 -4.51
N MET A 52 9.64 -4.08 -4.73
CA MET A 52 9.55 -2.95 -5.63
C MET A 52 10.86 -2.75 -6.37
N GLN A 53 10.75 -2.42 -7.66
CA GLN A 53 11.87 -2.11 -8.52
C GLN A 53 11.52 -0.93 -9.42
N ASN A 54 12.45 0.01 -9.53
CA ASN A 54 12.35 1.14 -10.45
C ASN A 54 13.77 1.56 -10.91
N GLN A 55 13.84 2.58 -11.75
CA GLN A 55 15.10 3.08 -12.31
C GLN A 55 16.09 3.61 -11.25
N ASN A 56 15.60 3.98 -10.06
CA ASN A 56 16.44 4.47 -8.95
C ASN A 56 17.06 3.33 -8.13
N PHE A 57 16.62 2.09 -8.32
CA PHE A 57 17.11 0.92 -7.58
C PHE A 57 17.89 -0.02 -8.50
N LYS A 58 19.16 -0.25 -8.15
CA LYS A 58 20.03 -1.19 -8.87
C LYS A 58 19.56 -2.65 -8.78
N LYS A 59 18.78 -2.98 -7.74
CA LYS A 59 18.23 -4.31 -7.46
C LYS A 59 16.85 -4.16 -6.82
N VAL A 60 16.02 -5.20 -6.93
CA VAL A 60 14.73 -5.29 -6.26
C VAL A 60 14.90 -5.01 -4.76
N LYS A 61 14.06 -4.13 -4.22
CA LYS A 61 14.00 -3.85 -2.78
C LYS A 61 12.74 -4.44 -2.17
N VAL A 62 12.89 -5.02 -0.98
CA VAL A 62 11.76 -5.43 -0.15
C VAL A 62 11.39 -4.26 0.76
N MET A 63 10.19 -3.73 0.56
CA MET A 63 9.60 -2.70 1.39
C MET A 63 8.71 -3.36 2.45
N SER A 64 8.58 -2.73 3.61
CA SER A 64 7.72 -3.20 4.71
C SER A 64 6.85 -2.05 5.20
N VAL A 65 5.57 -2.32 5.43
CA VAL A 65 4.63 -1.39 6.05
C VAL A 65 3.96 -2.06 7.25
N THR A 66 3.77 -1.29 8.33
CA THR A 66 2.96 -1.71 9.47
C THR A 66 1.49 -1.58 9.10
N CYS A 67 0.68 -2.57 9.46
CA CYS A 67 -0.74 -2.55 9.14
C CYS A 67 -1.54 -1.66 10.09
N ILE A 68 -2.71 -1.25 9.60
CA ILE A 68 -3.71 -0.45 10.31
C ILE A 68 -4.84 -1.31 10.84
#